data_AF-A0AAJ1RUG5-F1
#
_entry.id   AF-A0AAJ1RUG5-F1
#
_cell.length_a   1.000
_cell.length_b   1.000
_cell.length_c   1.000
_cell.angle_alpha   90.00
_cell.angle_beta   90.00
_cell.angle_gamma   90.00
#
_symmetry.space_group_name_H-M   'P 1'
#
loop_
_entity.id
_entity.type
_entity.pdbx_description
1 polymer ?
#
loop_
_entity_poly.entity_id
_entity_poly.type
_entity_poly.pdbx_seq_one_letter_code
_entity_poly.pdbx_strand_id
1 'polypeptide(L)'
;KSLLTLSQLGIFAVFAYWSVDGGVEDNFDYLFLVMMGGAGLALFLSVPNARRGVTLGVPAVMVVMMVAMGEAGDAIWAVFMLFMIAPIAYMPAMATGDPTLGLDDETRLQRLGILWIIFALFMMVMFSGLVDMATAGELTEQDSDGSEFTIVLDSTQQTIAQGGLALGVIGVLVFLLTAVMGREVSSMRPWHGGAMAAGAMLITQYIWSVAEGAPTQGPFDWLMIISMVGLLALTPCVAYEGSSDSSEGE
;
A
#
# COMPACT_ATOMS: atom_id res chain seq x y z
N LYS A 1 3.89 8.98 -14.42
CA LYS A 1 2.98 7.91 -14.92
C LYS A 1 3.65 6.53 -14.94
N SER A 2 4.77 6.32 -15.66
CA SER A 2 5.47 5.01 -15.71
C SER A 2 5.99 4.51 -14.36
N LEU A 3 6.47 5.40 -13.49
CA LEU A 3 6.94 5.00 -12.16
C LEU A 3 5.80 4.51 -11.26
N LEU A 4 4.62 5.12 -11.34
CA LEU A 4 3.45 4.74 -10.55
C LEU A 4 2.92 3.34 -10.93
N THR A 5 2.96 2.99 -12.22
CA THR A 5 2.63 1.65 -12.71
C THR A 5 3.70 0.62 -12.36
N LEU A 6 4.98 1.01 -12.36
CA LEU A 6 6.05 0.15 -11.86
C LEU A 6 5.94 -0.10 -10.34
N SER A 7 5.58 0.91 -9.54
CA SER A 7 5.27 0.73 -8.12
C SER A 7 4.12 -0.25 -7.91
N GLN A 8 3.04 -0.15 -8.69
CA GLN A 8 1.95 -1.12 -8.66
C GLN A 8 2.45 -2.54 -8.96
N LEU A 9 3.22 -2.72 -10.04
CA LEU A 9 3.77 -4.02 -10.42
C LEU A 9 4.72 -4.57 -9.33
N GLY A 10 5.56 -3.72 -8.75
CA GLY A 10 6.49 -4.08 -7.68
C GLY A 10 5.77 -4.66 -6.46
N ILE A 11 4.65 -4.08 -6.05
CA ILE A 11 3.85 -4.61 -4.93
C ILE A 11 3.35 -6.02 -5.22
N PHE A 12 2.78 -6.25 -6.41
CA PHE A 12 2.32 -7.60 -6.80
C PHE A 12 3.47 -8.60 -6.95
N ALA A 13 4.63 -8.16 -7.41
CA ALA A 13 5.81 -9.00 -7.48
C ALA A 13 6.29 -9.43 -6.09
N VAL A 14 6.22 -8.56 -5.08
CA VAL A 14 6.54 -8.90 -3.69
C VAL A 14 5.51 -9.87 -3.13
N PHE A 15 4.21 -9.65 -3.32
CA PHE A 15 3.19 -10.62 -2.88
C PHE A 15 3.37 -12.00 -3.53
N ALA A 16 3.77 -12.04 -4.81
CA ALA A 16 4.09 -13.30 -5.47
C ALA A 16 5.34 -13.97 -4.88
N TYR A 17 6.35 -13.19 -4.49
CA TYR A 17 7.55 -13.71 -3.85
C TYR A 17 7.25 -14.26 -2.44
N TRP A 18 6.57 -13.49 -1.59
CA TRP A 18 6.22 -13.90 -0.22
C TRP A 18 5.43 -15.19 -0.15
N SER A 19 4.71 -15.56 -1.22
CA SER A 19 3.97 -16.81 -1.29
C SER A 19 4.80 -18.08 -1.35
N VAL A 20 6.09 -17.96 -1.64
CA VAL A 20 7.04 -19.08 -1.72
C VAL A 20 8.30 -18.78 -0.90
N ASP A 21 8.27 -17.72 -0.10
CA ASP A 21 9.34 -17.37 0.81
C ASP A 21 9.31 -18.35 1.98
N GLY A 22 10.47 -18.87 2.38
CA GLY A 22 10.57 -19.99 3.33
C GLY A 22 10.45 -21.38 2.69
N GLY A 23 10.01 -21.49 1.43
CA GLY A 23 9.90 -22.76 0.70
C GLY A 23 8.53 -22.95 0.06
N VAL A 24 8.35 -24.08 -0.61
CA VAL A 24 7.03 -24.50 -1.12
C VAL A 24 6.66 -25.75 -0.36
N GLU A 25 5.58 -25.67 0.41
CA GLU A 25 5.07 -26.78 1.20
C GLU A 25 3.92 -27.48 0.45
N ASP A 26 3.06 -26.69 -0.20
CA ASP A 26 1.88 -27.19 -0.90
C ASP A 26 1.64 -26.53 -2.27
N ASN A 27 0.77 -27.14 -3.08
CA ASN A 27 0.38 -26.59 -4.39
C ASN A 27 -0.30 -25.20 -4.29
N PHE A 28 -0.76 -24.83 -3.10
CA PHE A 28 -1.40 -23.54 -2.84
C PHE A 28 -0.42 -22.37 -2.91
N ASP A 29 0.83 -22.59 -2.52
CA ASP A 29 1.92 -21.60 -2.60
C ASP A 29 2.16 -21.20 -4.06
N TYR A 30 2.24 -22.20 -4.95
CA TYR A 30 2.35 -21.97 -6.39
C TYR A 30 1.12 -21.27 -6.97
N LEU A 31 -0.08 -21.61 -6.49
CA LEU A 31 -1.31 -20.97 -6.97
C LEU A 31 -1.31 -19.49 -6.61
N PHE A 32 -0.89 -19.14 -5.40
CA PHE A 32 -0.83 -17.76 -4.95
C PHE A 32 0.28 -16.97 -5.67
N LEU A 33 1.44 -17.59 -5.90
CA LEU A 33 2.51 -17.02 -6.73
C LEU A 33 2.01 -16.63 -8.12
N VAL A 34 1.38 -17.58 -8.81
CA VAL A 34 0.87 -17.37 -10.17
C VAL A 34 -0.27 -16.35 -10.18
N MET A 35 -1.14 -16.39 -9.17
CA MET A 35 -2.23 -15.44 -9.03
C MET A 35 -1.72 -14.00 -8.85
N MET A 36 -0.79 -13.77 -7.92
CA MET A 36 -0.26 -12.43 -7.64
C MET A 36 0.61 -11.91 -8.78
N GLY A 37 1.50 -12.76 -9.33
CA GLY A 37 2.31 -12.40 -10.49
C GLY A 37 1.44 -12.11 -11.73
N GLY A 38 0.43 -12.94 -11.98
CA GLY A 38 -0.54 -12.76 -13.04
C GLY A 38 -1.39 -11.50 -12.87
N ALA A 39 -1.83 -11.21 -11.64
CA ALA A 39 -2.57 -10.00 -11.29
C ALA A 39 -1.75 -8.74 -11.59
N GLY A 40 -0.50 -8.69 -11.12
CA GLY A 40 0.42 -7.58 -11.36
C GLY A 40 0.68 -7.34 -12.84
N LEU A 41 0.97 -8.42 -13.60
CA LEU A 41 1.18 -8.34 -15.04
C LEU A 41 -0.08 -7.92 -15.80
N ALA A 42 -1.25 -8.45 -15.43
CA ALA A 42 -2.52 -8.08 -16.06
C ALA A 42 -2.84 -6.59 -15.87
N LEU A 43 -2.56 -6.04 -14.69
CA LEU A 43 -2.71 -4.61 -14.42
C LEU A 43 -1.67 -3.78 -15.19
N PHE A 44 -0.40 -4.20 -15.18
CA PHE A 44 0.68 -3.52 -15.88
C PHE A 44 0.45 -3.45 -17.41
N LEU A 45 -0.03 -4.55 -17.99
CA LEU A 45 -0.38 -4.64 -19.42
C LEU A 45 -1.76 -4.06 -19.74
N SER A 46 -2.47 -3.51 -18.75
CA SER A 46 -3.80 -2.91 -18.91
C SER A 46 -4.83 -3.86 -19.54
N VAL A 47 -4.79 -5.15 -19.15
CA VAL A 47 -5.72 -6.17 -19.64
C VAL A 47 -7.17 -5.77 -19.31
N PRO A 48 -8.12 -5.93 -20.24
CA PRO A 48 -9.52 -5.60 -19.99
C PRO A 48 -10.07 -6.27 -18.74
N ASN A 49 -10.78 -5.51 -17.91
CA ASN A 49 -11.37 -5.97 -16.64
C ASN A 49 -10.38 -6.47 -15.57
N ALA A 50 -9.06 -6.35 -15.77
CA ALA A 50 -8.06 -6.81 -14.81
C ALA A 50 -8.29 -6.27 -13.40
N ARG A 51 -8.64 -4.99 -13.24
CA ARG A 51 -8.91 -4.39 -11.91
C ARG A 51 -10.03 -5.07 -11.15
N ARG A 52 -11.15 -5.37 -11.83
CA ARG A 52 -12.26 -6.10 -11.21
C ARG A 52 -11.85 -7.53 -10.86
N GLY A 53 -11.15 -8.19 -11.79
CA GLY A 53 -10.64 -9.54 -11.61
C GLY A 53 -9.65 -9.64 -10.45
N VAL A 54 -8.73 -8.70 -10.33
CA VAL A 54 -7.73 -8.69 -9.26
C VAL A 54 -8.35 -8.34 -7.91
N THR A 55 -9.15 -7.26 -7.85
CA THR A 55 -9.75 -6.82 -6.58
C THR A 55 -10.73 -7.84 -5.99
N LEU A 56 -11.54 -8.51 -6.80
CA LEU A 56 -12.52 -9.48 -6.29
C LEU A 56 -12.03 -10.92 -6.38
N GLY A 57 -11.28 -11.25 -7.42
CA GLY A 57 -10.81 -12.61 -7.68
C GLY A 57 -9.72 -13.05 -6.69
N VAL A 58 -8.79 -12.17 -6.31
CA VAL A 58 -7.75 -12.52 -5.33
C VAL A 58 -8.38 -12.90 -3.97
N PRO A 59 -9.20 -12.04 -3.33
CA PRO A 59 -9.92 -12.44 -2.12
C PRO A 59 -10.81 -13.67 -2.27
N ALA A 60 -11.51 -13.82 -3.41
CA ALA A 60 -12.38 -14.97 -3.63
C ALA A 60 -11.59 -16.29 -3.68
N VAL A 61 -10.45 -16.30 -4.36
CA VAL A 61 -9.55 -17.47 -4.39
C VAL A 61 -9.02 -17.77 -3.00
N MET A 62 -8.62 -16.75 -2.22
CA MET A 62 -8.17 -16.93 -0.84
C MET A 62 -9.23 -17.58 0.05
N VAL A 63 -10.50 -17.14 -0.03
CA VAL A 63 -11.60 -17.77 0.72
C VAL A 63 -11.75 -19.25 0.34
N VAL A 64 -11.70 -19.56 -0.96
CA VAL A 64 -11.80 -20.95 -1.43
C VAL A 64 -10.64 -21.79 -0.90
N MET A 65 -9.42 -21.25 -0.89
CA MET A 65 -8.23 -21.94 -0.37
C MET A 65 -8.34 -22.19 1.14
N MET A 66 -8.65 -21.15 1.93
CA MET A 66 -8.81 -21.26 3.39
C MET A 66 -9.89 -22.29 3.76
N VAL A 67 -11.03 -22.29 3.05
CA VAL A 67 -12.07 -23.31 3.27
C VAL A 67 -11.59 -24.70 2.90
N ALA A 68 -10.84 -24.86 1.80
CA ALA A 68 -10.30 -26.14 1.38
C ALA A 68 -9.23 -26.70 2.35
N MET A 69 -8.47 -25.82 3.01
CA MET A 69 -7.46 -26.18 4.02
C MET A 69 -8.05 -26.42 5.41
N GLY A 70 -9.35 -26.15 5.60
CA GLY A 70 -10.00 -26.29 6.91
C GLY A 70 -9.83 -25.08 7.83
N GLU A 71 -9.23 -24.00 7.33
CA GLU A 71 -8.94 -22.73 8.02
C GLU A 71 -10.07 -21.70 7.78
N ALA A 72 -11.32 -22.16 7.69
CA ALA A 72 -12.45 -21.29 7.39
C ALA A 72 -12.66 -20.18 8.44
N GLY A 73 -12.15 -20.36 9.66
CA GLY A 73 -12.15 -19.35 10.72
C GLY A 73 -11.34 -18.10 10.35
N ASP A 74 -10.32 -18.26 9.51
CA ASP A 74 -9.39 -17.20 9.10
C ASP A 74 -9.82 -16.54 7.78
N ALA A 75 -10.98 -16.92 7.23
CA ALA A 75 -11.52 -16.33 5.99
C ALA A 75 -11.73 -14.80 6.05
N ILE A 76 -11.73 -14.20 7.25
CA ILE A 76 -11.72 -12.74 7.44
C ILE A 76 -10.49 -12.07 6.82
N TRP A 77 -9.37 -12.80 6.68
CA TRP A 77 -8.14 -12.33 6.05
C TRP A 77 -8.36 -11.96 4.56
N ALA A 78 -9.33 -12.60 3.89
CA ALA A 78 -9.70 -12.20 2.53
C ALA A 78 -10.30 -10.79 2.47
N VAL A 79 -10.98 -10.35 3.53
CA VAL A 79 -11.48 -8.97 3.65
C VAL A 79 -10.32 -7.99 3.80
N PHE A 80 -9.30 -8.33 4.61
CA PHE A 80 -8.07 -7.55 4.71
C PHE A 80 -7.40 -7.38 3.33
N MET A 81 -7.28 -8.47 2.59
CA MET A 81 -6.73 -8.45 1.23
C MET A 81 -7.56 -7.63 0.25
N LEU A 82 -8.89 -7.59 0.38
CA LEU A 82 -9.73 -6.69 -0.40
C LEU A 82 -9.34 -5.21 -0.16
N PHE A 83 -9.19 -4.81 1.10
CA PHE A 83 -8.81 -3.44 1.47
C PHE A 83 -7.38 -3.08 1.06
N MET A 84 -6.49 -4.07 0.99
CA MET A 84 -5.13 -3.87 0.51
C MET A 84 -5.06 -3.77 -1.02
N ILE A 85 -5.64 -4.75 -1.73
CA ILE A 85 -5.52 -4.88 -3.19
C ILE A 85 -6.38 -3.86 -3.95
N ALA A 86 -7.56 -3.47 -3.43
CA ALA A 86 -8.43 -2.53 -4.15
C ALA A 86 -7.75 -1.17 -4.39
N PRO A 87 -7.18 -0.48 -3.39
CA PRO A 87 -6.45 0.76 -3.62
C PRO A 87 -5.27 0.58 -4.58
N ILE A 88 -4.48 -0.48 -4.42
CA ILE A 88 -3.33 -0.76 -5.28
C ILE A 88 -3.78 -0.92 -6.75
N ALA A 89 -4.89 -1.61 -7.00
CA ALA A 89 -5.42 -1.84 -8.35
C ALA A 89 -6.00 -0.57 -9.01
N TYR A 90 -6.67 0.30 -8.23
CA TYR A 90 -7.44 1.42 -8.77
C TYR A 90 -6.74 2.78 -8.69
N MET A 91 -5.93 3.07 -7.67
CA MET A 91 -5.30 4.40 -7.50
C MET A 91 -4.42 4.80 -8.69
N PRO A 92 -3.54 3.94 -9.24
CA PRO A 92 -2.73 4.30 -10.41
C PRO A 92 -3.59 4.73 -11.61
N ALA A 93 -4.65 3.97 -11.90
CA ALA A 93 -5.53 4.22 -13.03
C ALA A 93 -6.35 5.51 -12.86
N MET A 94 -6.83 5.77 -11.64
CA MET A 94 -7.54 6.99 -11.32
C MET A 94 -6.61 8.21 -11.34
N ALA A 95 -5.36 8.08 -10.89
CA ALA A 95 -4.39 9.16 -10.96
C ALA A 95 -3.99 9.49 -12.40
N THR A 96 -3.87 8.50 -13.28
CA THR A 96 -3.46 8.72 -14.68
C THR A 96 -4.60 9.11 -15.60
N GLY A 97 -5.85 9.02 -15.14
CA GLY A 97 -7.03 9.28 -15.95
C GLY A 97 -7.35 8.19 -16.97
N ASP A 98 -7.24 6.92 -16.57
CA ASP A 98 -7.52 5.79 -17.45
C ASP A 98 -9.01 5.77 -17.90
N PRO A 99 -9.30 5.83 -19.22
CA PRO A 99 -10.67 5.88 -19.75
C PRO A 99 -11.47 4.60 -19.49
N THR A 100 -10.81 3.46 -19.23
CA THR A 100 -11.49 2.18 -18.94
C THR A 100 -12.28 2.22 -17.63
N LEU A 101 -12.06 3.23 -16.77
CA LEU A 101 -12.84 3.45 -15.56
C LEU A 101 -14.24 4.01 -15.85
N GLY A 102 -14.44 4.66 -17.01
CA GLY A 102 -15.72 5.29 -17.37
C GLY A 102 -16.14 6.39 -16.40
N LEU A 103 -15.18 7.07 -15.78
CA LEU A 103 -15.42 8.18 -14.85
C LEU A 103 -14.98 9.49 -15.51
N ASP A 104 -15.77 10.54 -15.32
CA ASP A 104 -15.34 11.92 -15.58
C ASP A 104 -14.24 12.35 -14.59
N ASP A 105 -13.53 13.43 -14.91
CA ASP A 105 -12.38 13.90 -14.13
C ASP A 105 -12.75 14.28 -12.68
N GLU A 106 -13.90 14.92 -12.47
CA GLU A 106 -14.36 15.36 -11.16
C GLU A 106 -14.67 14.16 -10.27
N THR A 107 -15.50 13.24 -10.75
CA THR A 107 -15.83 12.00 -10.03
C THR A 107 -14.59 11.15 -9.78
N ARG A 108 -13.68 11.06 -10.75
CA ARG A 108 -12.43 10.30 -10.62
C ARG A 108 -11.55 10.86 -9.52
N LEU A 109 -11.32 12.17 -9.49
CA LEU A 109 -10.46 12.81 -8.49
C LEU A 109 -11.09 12.79 -7.09
N GLN A 110 -12.41 12.94 -6.98
CA GLN A 110 -13.11 12.80 -5.70
C GLN A 110 -12.95 11.37 -5.12
N ARG A 111 -13.20 10.35 -5.94
CA ARG A 111 -13.07 8.94 -5.52
C ARG A 111 -11.62 8.57 -5.23
N LEU A 112 -10.68 9.07 -6.03
CA LEU A 112 -9.25 8.89 -5.79
C LEU A 112 -8.86 9.45 -4.42
N GLY A 113 -9.29 10.66 -4.09
CA GLY A 113 -8.96 11.29 -2.82
C GLY A 113 -9.44 10.45 -1.62
N ILE A 114 -10.68 9.96 -1.68
CA ILE A 114 -11.23 9.08 -0.64
C ILE A 114 -10.43 7.78 -0.55
N LEU A 115 -10.17 7.13 -1.69
CA LEU A 115 -9.45 5.85 -1.74
C LEU A 115 -8.02 5.98 -1.22
N TRP A 116 -7.33 7.07 -1.57
CA TRP A 116 -5.98 7.35 -1.11
C TRP A 116 -5.94 7.53 0.41
N ILE A 117 -6.89 8.26 1.01
CA ILE A 117 -6.97 8.43 2.46
C ILE A 117 -7.19 7.10 3.16
N ILE A 118 -8.14 6.29 2.68
CA ILE A 118 -8.41 4.96 3.24
C ILE A 118 -7.15 4.11 3.17
N PHE A 119 -6.46 4.12 2.03
CA PHE A 119 -5.23 3.36 1.85
C PHE A 119 -4.10 3.86 2.75
N ALA A 120 -3.84 5.17 2.82
CA ALA A 120 -2.79 5.71 3.67
C ALA A 120 -3.04 5.39 5.15
N LEU A 121 -4.28 5.54 5.63
CA LEU A 121 -4.64 5.17 7.00
C LEU A 121 -4.51 3.66 7.24
N PHE A 122 -4.97 2.83 6.30
CA PHE A 122 -4.81 1.39 6.38
C PHE A 122 -3.33 1.00 6.46
N MET A 123 -2.48 1.59 5.61
CA MET A 123 -1.04 1.30 5.61
C MET A 123 -0.39 1.70 6.94
N MET A 124 -0.69 2.87 7.48
CA MET A 124 -0.05 3.37 8.71
C MET A 124 -0.57 2.72 9.99
N VAL A 125 -1.87 2.42 10.06
CA VAL A 125 -2.53 1.95 11.29
C VAL A 125 -2.59 0.43 11.36
N MET A 126 -2.82 -0.24 10.23
CA MET A 126 -3.03 -1.68 10.20
C MET A 126 -1.83 -2.44 9.65
N PHE A 127 -1.22 -1.98 8.56
CA PHE A 127 -0.20 -2.78 7.86
C PHE A 127 1.21 -2.59 8.42
N SER A 128 1.58 -1.39 8.86
CA SER A 128 2.98 -1.09 9.18
C SER A 128 3.38 -1.30 10.65
N GLY A 129 2.43 -1.51 11.55
CA GLY A 129 2.67 -1.59 13.00
C GLY A 129 3.16 -0.28 13.64
N LEU A 130 3.12 0.85 12.91
CA LEU A 130 3.71 2.13 13.35
C LEU A 130 3.04 2.69 14.61
N VAL A 131 1.74 2.45 14.76
CA VAL A 131 0.99 2.89 15.94
C VAL A 131 1.53 2.20 17.20
N ASP A 132 1.64 0.86 17.18
CA ASP A 132 2.10 0.09 18.34
C ASP A 132 3.55 0.42 18.69
N MET A 133 4.42 0.52 17.67
CA MET A 133 5.79 1.00 17.86
C MET A 133 5.85 2.39 18.49
N ALA A 134 4.97 3.32 18.09
CA ALA A 134 4.96 4.68 18.63
C ALA A 134 4.37 4.77 20.05
N THR A 135 3.36 3.97 20.38
CA THR A 135 2.62 4.07 21.64
C THR A 135 3.09 3.09 22.70
N ALA A 136 3.26 1.83 22.34
CA ALA A 136 3.69 0.77 23.25
C ALA A 136 5.22 0.63 23.29
N GLY A 137 5.91 1.01 22.20
CA GLY A 137 7.36 0.80 22.08
C GLY A 137 7.74 -0.64 21.76
N GLU A 138 6.75 -1.48 21.45
CA GLU A 138 6.93 -2.86 21.03
C GLU A 138 5.89 -3.23 19.98
N LEU A 139 6.24 -4.19 19.13
CA LEU A 139 5.37 -4.76 18.11
C LEU A 139 5.61 -6.26 18.08
N THR A 140 4.56 -7.05 18.28
CA THR A 140 4.63 -8.51 18.13
C THR A 140 3.96 -8.91 16.84
N GLU A 141 4.70 -9.64 16.00
CA GLU A 141 4.21 -10.20 14.74
C GLU A 141 4.51 -11.68 14.63
N GLN A 142 3.88 -12.31 13.65
CA GLN A 142 4.10 -13.70 13.28
C GLN A 142 4.89 -13.73 11.98
N ASP A 143 5.97 -14.51 11.93
CA ASP A 143 6.75 -14.79 10.73
C ASP A 143 6.04 -15.83 9.85
N SER A 144 6.52 -15.96 8.61
CA SER A 144 6.08 -16.91 7.60
C SER A 144 6.06 -18.38 8.04
N ASP A 145 6.96 -18.78 8.96
CA ASP A 145 7.00 -20.13 9.54
C ASP A 145 6.07 -20.33 10.74
N GLY A 146 5.26 -19.32 11.06
CA GLY A 146 4.31 -19.32 12.17
C GLY A 146 4.94 -18.97 13.53
N SER A 147 6.26 -18.73 13.59
CA SER A 147 6.92 -18.28 14.82
C SER A 147 6.58 -16.82 15.13
N GLU A 148 6.43 -16.51 16.42
CA GLU A 148 6.21 -15.13 16.87
C GLU A 148 7.56 -14.47 17.19
N PHE A 149 7.70 -13.21 16.79
CA PHE A 149 8.80 -12.36 17.21
C PHE A 149 8.27 -11.02 17.73
N THR A 150 9.01 -10.43 18.66
CA THR A 150 8.69 -9.12 19.21
C THR A 150 9.82 -8.16 18.93
N ILE A 151 9.49 -7.08 18.25
CA ILE A 151 10.37 -5.93 18.06
C ILE A 151 10.25 -5.05 19.29
N VAL A 152 11.38 -4.73 19.93
CA VAL A 152 11.42 -3.86 21.12
C VAL A 152 12.21 -2.60 20.77
N LEU A 153 11.61 -1.43 20.98
CA LEU A 153 12.21 -0.14 20.67
C LEU A 153 12.86 0.45 21.92
N ASP A 154 14.09 0.94 21.76
CA ASP A 154 14.67 1.84 22.76
C ASP A 154 13.97 3.21 22.75
N SER A 155 14.26 4.05 23.76
CA SER A 155 13.65 5.39 23.89
C SER A 155 13.86 6.29 22.66
N THR A 156 14.99 6.16 21.96
CA THR A 156 15.31 6.94 20.76
C THR A 156 14.49 6.41 19.57
N GLN A 157 14.45 5.09 19.38
CA GLN A 157 13.67 4.44 18.34
C GLN A 157 12.17 4.72 18.51
N GLN A 158 11.65 4.66 19.74
CA GLN A 158 10.25 4.99 20.04
C GLN A 158 9.95 6.47 19.74
N THR A 159 10.87 7.38 20.05
CA THR A 159 10.73 8.80 19.67
C THR A 159 10.69 8.98 18.16
N ILE A 160 11.51 8.23 17.41
CA ILE A 160 11.49 8.22 15.94
C ILE A 160 10.16 7.68 15.42
N ALA A 161 9.62 6.61 16.01
CA ALA A 161 8.30 6.05 15.66
C ALA A 161 7.19 7.08 15.87
N GLN A 162 7.19 7.80 17.00
CA GLN A 162 6.25 8.89 17.27
C GLN A 162 6.36 10.02 16.25
N GLY A 163 7.59 10.40 15.87
CA GLY A 163 7.83 11.36 14.80
C GLY A 163 7.29 10.89 13.45
N GLY A 164 7.48 9.62 13.11
CA GLY A 164 6.92 8.98 11.92
C GLY A 164 5.39 8.98 11.92
N LEU A 165 4.76 8.62 13.05
CA LEU A 165 3.31 8.63 13.20
C LEU A 165 2.75 10.05 13.03
N ALA A 166 3.36 11.04 13.69
CA ALA A 166 2.97 12.44 13.57
C ALA A 166 3.08 12.94 12.12
N LEU A 167 4.20 12.63 11.44
CA LEU A 167 4.42 12.96 10.04
C LEU A 167 3.32 12.35 9.14
N GLY A 168 3.00 11.08 9.35
CA GLY A 168 1.97 10.37 8.59
C GLY A 168 0.57 10.95 8.78
N VAL A 169 0.17 11.22 10.03
CA VAL A 169 -1.12 11.85 10.36
C VAL A 169 -1.22 13.24 9.76
N ILE A 170 -0.17 14.07 9.89
CA ILE A 170 -0.12 15.40 9.27
C ILE A 170 -0.23 15.26 7.74
N GLY A 171 0.46 14.29 7.14
CA GLY A 171 0.38 14.02 5.70
C GLY A 171 -1.03 13.73 5.21
N VAL A 172 -1.76 12.86 5.92
CA VAL A 172 -3.17 12.57 5.61
C VAL A 172 -4.06 13.79 5.78
N LEU A 173 -3.86 14.59 6.83
CA LEU A 173 -4.62 15.82 7.06
C LEU A 173 -4.37 16.87 5.96
N VAL A 174 -3.12 17.06 5.56
CA VAL A 174 -2.75 17.96 4.46
C VAL A 174 -3.42 17.50 3.16
N PHE A 175 -3.37 16.20 2.85
CA PHE A 175 -4.02 15.66 1.66
C PHE A 175 -5.54 15.83 1.72
N LEU A 176 -6.19 15.50 2.85
CA LEU A 176 -7.63 15.68 3.03
C LEU A 176 -8.06 17.13 2.79
N LEU A 177 -7.37 18.08 3.43
CA LEU A 177 -7.72 19.49 3.32
C LEU A 177 -7.53 20.02 1.90
N THR A 178 -6.43 19.65 1.24
CA THR A 178 -6.07 20.21 -0.08
C THR A 178 -6.76 19.48 -1.24
N ALA A 179 -6.76 18.14 -1.25
CA ALA A 179 -7.22 17.34 -2.38
C ALA A 179 -8.72 17.01 -2.35
N VAL A 180 -9.27 16.78 -1.15
CA VAL A 180 -10.67 16.34 -0.98
C VAL A 180 -11.58 17.51 -0.64
N MET A 181 -11.15 18.40 0.24
CA MET A 181 -11.95 19.56 0.67
C MET A 181 -11.69 20.82 -0.18
N GLY A 182 -10.69 20.81 -1.05
CA GLY A 182 -10.32 21.96 -1.88
C GLY A 182 -9.93 23.20 -1.09
N ARG A 183 -9.43 23.04 0.14
CA ARG A 183 -9.01 24.14 1.01
C ARG A 183 -7.55 24.46 0.78
N GLU A 184 -7.25 25.75 0.67
CA GLU A 184 -5.88 26.25 0.68
C GLU A 184 -5.30 26.15 2.10
N VAL A 185 -4.19 25.44 2.22
CA VAL A 185 -3.42 25.34 3.46
C VAL A 185 -2.05 25.95 3.19
N SER A 186 -1.97 27.29 3.26
CA SER A 186 -0.77 28.03 2.89
C SER A 186 -0.27 27.62 1.49
N SER A 187 1.03 27.34 1.33
CA SER A 187 1.64 26.86 0.09
C SER A 187 1.57 25.34 -0.10
N MET A 188 0.86 24.60 0.77
CA MET A 188 0.80 23.14 0.70
C MET A 188 -0.13 22.68 -0.42
N ARG A 189 0.34 21.66 -1.14
CA ARG A 189 -0.37 20.96 -2.22
C ARG A 189 -0.61 19.50 -1.85
N PRO A 190 -1.57 18.80 -2.48
CA PRO A 190 -1.87 17.38 -2.22
C PRO A 190 -0.65 16.47 -2.15
N TRP A 191 0.33 16.66 -3.04
CA TRP A 191 1.52 15.82 -3.08
C TRP A 191 2.40 15.93 -1.81
N HIS A 192 2.37 17.08 -1.11
CA HIS A 192 3.11 17.22 0.16
C HIS A 192 2.55 16.25 1.19
N GLY A 193 1.22 16.09 1.24
CA GLY A 193 0.56 15.08 2.08
C GLY A 193 1.00 13.66 1.70
N GLY A 194 1.07 13.39 0.39
CA GLY A 194 1.62 12.15 -0.16
C GLY A 194 3.05 11.84 0.28
N ALA A 195 3.94 12.84 0.16
CA ALA A 195 5.34 12.72 0.55
C ALA A 195 5.51 12.50 2.07
N MET A 196 4.71 13.17 2.90
CA MET A 196 4.72 12.98 4.35
C MET A 196 4.25 11.57 4.75
N ALA A 197 3.14 11.08 4.17
CA ALA A 197 2.66 9.72 4.41
C ALA A 197 3.69 8.66 3.96
N ALA A 198 4.32 8.85 2.80
CA ALA A 198 5.40 7.99 2.35
C ALA A 198 6.64 8.05 3.26
N GLY A 199 6.97 9.24 3.79
CA GLY A 199 8.03 9.42 4.79
C GLY A 199 7.77 8.64 6.07
N ALA A 200 6.53 8.60 6.55
CA ALA A 200 6.15 7.78 7.70
C ALA A 200 6.39 6.27 7.45
N MET A 201 6.08 5.80 6.24
CA MET A 201 6.38 4.42 5.84
C MET A 201 7.89 4.15 5.84
N LEU A 202 8.71 5.05 5.32
CA LEU A 202 10.18 4.91 5.33
C LEU A 202 10.75 4.90 6.76
N ILE A 203 10.21 5.73 7.65
CA ILE A 203 10.59 5.73 9.08
C ILE A 203 10.26 4.36 9.70
N THR A 204 9.08 3.83 9.39
CA THR A 204 8.68 2.51 9.86
C THR A 204 9.66 1.43 9.39
N GLN A 205 9.98 1.42 8.09
CA GLN A 205 10.95 0.47 7.53
C GLN A 205 12.34 0.61 8.17
N TYR A 206 12.78 1.84 8.43
CA TYR A 206 14.04 2.07 9.12
C TYR A 206 14.05 1.40 10.49
N ILE A 207 12.98 1.54 11.28
CA ILE A 207 12.87 0.89 12.60
C ILE A 207 12.96 -0.63 12.45
N TRP A 208 12.22 -1.22 11.51
CA TRP A 208 12.31 -2.64 11.20
C TRP A 208 13.72 -3.12 10.82
N SER A 209 14.59 -2.23 10.35
CA SER A 209 15.98 -2.58 10.00
C SER A 209 16.98 -2.48 11.15
N VAL A 210 16.63 -1.79 12.25
CA VAL A 210 17.58 -1.47 13.34
C VAL A 210 17.09 -1.86 14.74
N ALA A 211 15.80 -2.10 14.92
CA ALA A 211 15.23 -2.42 16.22
C ALA A 211 15.57 -3.84 16.67
N GLU A 212 15.69 -4.03 17.98
CA GLU A 212 16.01 -5.33 18.56
C GLU A 212 14.84 -6.30 18.35
N GLY A 213 15.14 -7.55 17.99
CA GLY A 213 14.13 -8.57 17.74
C GLY A 213 13.52 -8.55 16.34
N ALA A 214 13.83 -7.54 15.51
CA ALA A 214 13.38 -7.52 14.12
C ALA A 214 14.10 -8.59 13.27
N PRO A 215 13.37 -9.29 12.38
CA PRO A 215 13.97 -10.27 11.48
C PRO A 215 14.90 -9.60 10.47
N THR A 216 15.82 -10.39 9.90
CA THR A 216 16.73 -9.87 8.86
C THR A 216 15.94 -9.59 7.59
N GLN A 217 15.97 -8.35 7.12
CA GLN A 217 15.23 -7.95 5.92
C GLN A 217 15.88 -8.45 4.63
N GLY A 218 15.05 -9.00 3.75
CA GLY A 218 15.42 -9.42 2.41
C GLY A 218 15.29 -8.28 1.38
N PRO A 219 15.83 -8.48 0.17
CA PRO A 219 15.68 -7.52 -0.93
C PRO A 219 14.22 -7.21 -1.31
N PHE A 220 13.31 -8.18 -1.13
CA PHE A 220 11.89 -8.00 -1.47
C PHE A 220 11.14 -7.12 -0.46
N ASP A 221 11.58 -7.05 0.81
CA ASP A 221 11.01 -6.12 1.79
C ASP A 221 11.33 -4.67 1.40
N TRP A 222 12.55 -4.43 0.93
CA TRP A 222 12.96 -3.14 0.37
C TRP A 222 12.21 -2.80 -0.93
N LEU A 223 11.91 -3.80 -1.76
CA LEU A 223 11.09 -3.59 -2.94
C LEU A 223 9.65 -3.21 -2.54
N MET A 224 9.09 -3.86 -1.52
CA MET A 224 7.75 -3.58 -1.02
C MET A 224 7.65 -2.13 -0.55
N ILE A 225 8.54 -1.71 0.35
CA ILE A 225 8.50 -0.35 0.90
C ILE A 225 8.69 0.72 -0.18
N ILE A 226 9.64 0.55 -1.10
CA ILE A 226 9.88 1.51 -2.18
C ILE A 226 8.65 1.59 -3.10
N SER A 227 8.01 0.45 -3.36
CA SER A 227 6.80 0.40 -4.17
C SER A 227 5.60 1.06 -3.47
N MET A 228 5.44 0.86 -2.17
CA MET A 228 4.41 1.53 -1.35
C MET A 228 4.65 3.04 -1.26
N VAL A 229 5.89 3.48 -1.07
CA VAL A 229 6.31 4.89 -1.11
C VAL A 229 5.98 5.51 -2.46
N GLY A 230 6.30 4.80 -3.55
CA GLY A 230 5.95 5.24 -4.90
C GLY A 230 4.43 5.36 -5.09
N LEU A 231 3.66 4.40 -4.61
CA LEU A 231 2.20 4.45 -4.68
C LEU A 231 1.62 5.62 -3.87
N LEU A 232 2.07 5.83 -2.63
CA LEU A 232 1.59 6.90 -1.76
C LEU A 232 1.97 8.30 -2.27
N ALA A 233 3.22 8.49 -2.69
CA ALA A 233 3.72 9.79 -3.11
C ALA A 233 3.37 10.13 -4.57
N LEU A 234 3.51 9.20 -5.50
CA LEU A 234 3.32 9.51 -6.93
C LEU A 234 1.85 9.64 -7.31
N THR A 235 0.93 8.96 -6.61
CA THR A 235 -0.51 9.08 -6.85
C THR A 235 -0.98 10.54 -6.79
N PRO A 236 -0.75 11.29 -5.69
CA PRO A 236 -1.14 12.68 -5.61
C PRO A 236 -0.32 13.59 -6.53
N CYS A 237 0.97 13.32 -6.76
CA CYS A 237 1.76 14.10 -7.74
C CYS A 237 1.15 14.01 -9.15
N VAL A 238 0.84 12.80 -9.61
CA VAL A 238 0.33 12.58 -10.97
C VAL A 238 -1.09 13.11 -11.12
N ALA A 239 -1.93 12.94 -10.10
CA ALA A 239 -3.35 13.28 -10.17
C ALA A 239 -3.63 14.79 -10.04
N TYR A 240 -2.85 15.52 -9.22
CA TYR A 240 -3.17 16.90 -8.84
C TYR A 240 -2.15 17.96 -9.30
N GLU A 241 -0.96 17.57 -9.80
CA GLU A 241 -0.04 18.53 -10.45
C GLU A 241 0.01 18.40 -11.98
N GLY A 242 -0.35 17.26 -12.54
CA GLY A 242 -0.24 17.00 -13.99
C GLY A 242 -1.11 17.88 -14.91
N SER A 243 -1.96 18.76 -14.35
CA SER A 243 -2.86 19.64 -15.09
C SER A 243 -2.36 21.08 -15.25
N SER A 244 -1.24 21.48 -14.64
CA SER A 244 -0.75 22.87 -14.73
C SER A 244 0.06 23.19 -15.99
N ASP A 245 0.50 22.20 -16.76
CA ASP A 245 1.38 22.42 -17.92
C ASP A 245 0.65 22.58 -19.27
N SER A 246 -0.67 22.40 -19.33
CA SER A 246 -1.43 22.47 -20.60
C SER A 246 -2.19 23.78 -20.83
N SER A 247 -2.05 24.78 -19.95
CA SER A 247 -2.77 26.07 -20.07
C SER A 247 -1.88 27.29 -20.37
N GLU A 248 -0.58 27.09 -20.64
CA GLU A 248 0.33 28.16 -21.09
C GLU A 248 0.70 28.06 -22.58
N GLY A 249 -0.11 27.34 -23.37
CA GLY A 249 0.14 27.08 -24.78
C GLY A 249 -1.07 27.23 -25.68
N GLU A 250 -1.83 28.33 -25.55
CA GLU A 250 -2.65 28.92 -26.63
C GLU A 250 -2.58 30.45 -26.59
#